data_AF-A0A4U1JAF6-F1
#
_entry.id   AF-A0A4U1JAF6-F1
#
_cell.length_a   1.000
_cell.length_b   1.000
_cell.length_c   1.000
_cell.angle_alpha   90.00
_cell.angle_beta   90.00
_cell.angle_gamma   90.00
#
_symmetry.space_group_name_H-M   'P 1'
#
loop_
_entity.id
_entity.type
_entity.pdbx_description
1 polymer ?
#
loop_
_entity_poly.entity_id
_entity_poly.type
_entity_poly.pdbx_seq_one_letter_code
_entity_poly.pdbx_strand_id
1 'polypeptide(L)'
;MDSPASSRPAPTGTASSEPPPSARRSDPAAALAAKAAAEAEPAEAPASAPRSKPRDLAVVAEGAAAAAEGVEASSDGVAVSGVAPKLVSPAETTPYPATSANTSSPPPSLGPSSSRSEERPRETPAKPLLASEALMEDLAPIEPSRQAARFWCAAVGLGFAGLGALPLVGVRPGGTGAALVSFLFGGVTLAAALTRVSYRHRGVAMLVLGMLVALVGFGGAGPAAGIAASAPLLGFTRLLAATTLPAALLFRARYRAYAGARWLLAGAFVCALPFVVLTVLRLAALLPELATAGSFVAIVVVAAALVGFMGSETTGAGTYVGLGVLCGLGTELAMADLSHPGAFATWQGPTSTILAAVAFVAATGLSAMGLFQVLASRLSGDARRIDIHAAVPEKPRRKQQPPTASDWSSSD
;
A
#
# COMPACT_ATOMS: atom_id res chain seq x y z
N MET A 1 -36.58 54.92 64.86
CA MET A 1 -36.62 54.08 63.64
C MET A 1 -35.88 54.84 62.57
N ASP A 2 -34.64 54.44 62.32
CA ASP A 2 -33.58 55.43 62.25
C ASP A 2 -33.06 55.67 60.83
N SER A 3 -32.84 56.95 60.56
CA SER A 3 -32.09 57.51 59.44
C SER A 3 -30.57 57.30 59.63
N PRO A 4 -29.71 57.67 58.67
CA PRO A 4 -29.87 57.68 57.20
C PRO A 4 -28.58 57.20 56.45
N ALA A 5 -28.57 57.37 55.12
CA ALA A 5 -27.43 57.77 54.27
C ALA A 5 -26.10 56.98 54.30
N SER A 6 -25.58 56.67 53.09
CA SER A 6 -24.41 57.41 52.55
C SER A 6 -24.14 57.05 51.09
N SER A 7 -23.77 58.07 50.31
CA SER A 7 -23.15 57.92 49.00
C SER A 7 -21.64 57.63 49.12
N ARG A 8 -21.05 56.98 48.11
CA ARG A 8 -19.86 57.50 47.37
C ARG A 8 -19.48 56.63 46.16
N PRO A 9 -18.77 57.19 45.15
CA PRO A 9 -18.42 56.52 43.89
C PRO A 9 -17.03 55.86 43.92
N ALA A 10 -16.67 55.25 42.79
CA ALA A 10 -15.47 54.45 42.55
C ALA A 10 -14.12 55.17 42.76
N PRO A 11 -13.05 54.40 43.00
CA PRO A 11 -11.68 54.75 42.62
C PRO A 11 -11.25 54.04 41.33
N THR A 12 -10.88 54.82 40.32
CA THR A 12 -10.02 54.36 39.22
C THR A 12 -8.62 54.04 39.77
N GLY A 13 -8.25 52.76 39.78
CA GLY A 13 -6.95 52.28 40.24
C GLY A 13 -6.09 51.72 39.11
N THR A 14 -5.40 52.59 38.37
CA THR A 14 -4.32 52.17 37.47
C THR A 14 -3.10 51.78 38.31
N ALA A 15 -2.88 50.49 38.50
CA ALA A 15 -1.68 49.95 39.15
C ALA A 15 -0.93 49.03 38.19
N SER A 16 0.15 49.56 37.60
CA SER A 16 1.12 48.77 36.84
C SER A 16 1.70 47.67 37.73
N SER A 17 1.49 46.40 37.38
CA SER A 17 2.23 45.28 37.96
C SER A 17 3.38 44.91 37.05
N GLU A 18 4.57 45.31 37.50
CA GLU A 18 5.87 44.99 36.93
C GLU A 18 6.11 43.46 36.96
N PRO A 19 6.44 42.80 35.84
CA PRO A 19 6.70 41.36 35.83
C PRO A 19 8.08 41.06 36.46
N PRO A 20 8.18 40.10 37.41
CA PRO A 20 9.44 39.82 38.08
C PRO A 20 10.47 39.13 37.16
N PRO A 21 11.77 39.37 37.36
CA PRO A 21 12.83 38.86 36.49
C PRO A 21 13.12 37.37 36.69
N SER A 22 13.06 36.62 35.59
CA SER A 22 13.93 35.48 35.25
C SER A 22 14.45 34.57 36.38
N ALA A 23 13.63 33.62 36.85
CA ALA A 23 14.14 32.39 37.48
C ALA A 23 14.49 31.36 36.38
N ARG A 24 15.71 31.48 35.83
CA ARG A 24 16.22 30.64 34.73
C ARG A 24 16.53 29.21 35.23
N ARG A 25 15.50 28.37 35.43
CA ARG A 25 15.69 26.94 35.70
C ARG A 25 16.34 26.27 34.49
N SER A 26 17.62 25.94 34.63
CA SER A 26 18.37 25.09 33.71
C SER A 26 17.90 23.64 33.88
N ASP A 27 17.25 23.07 32.87
CA ASP A 27 16.87 21.66 32.87
C ASP A 27 18.11 20.75 32.81
N PRO A 28 18.37 19.89 33.81
CA PRO A 28 19.49 18.95 33.78
C PRO A 28 19.32 17.85 32.71
N ALA A 29 18.10 17.67 32.19
CA ALA A 29 17.79 16.70 31.14
C ALA A 29 18.46 17.01 29.79
N ALA A 30 18.73 18.29 29.48
CA ALA A 30 19.39 18.68 28.23
C ALA A 30 20.90 18.36 28.23
N ALA A 31 21.56 18.43 29.40
CA ALA A 31 22.95 17.97 29.58
C ALA A 31 23.07 16.43 29.46
N LEU A 32 21.98 15.72 29.79
CA LEU A 32 21.65 14.35 29.38
C LEU A 32 22.20 13.94 28.00
N ALA A 33 21.60 14.53 26.97
CA ALA A 33 21.67 14.07 25.59
C ALA A 33 22.95 14.50 24.86
N ALA A 34 23.54 15.63 25.24
CA ALA A 34 24.77 16.13 24.60
C ALA A 34 25.99 15.25 24.88
N LYS A 35 26.02 14.51 26.00
CA LYS A 35 27.16 13.67 26.39
C LYS A 35 27.12 12.27 25.77
N ALA A 36 25.97 11.82 25.25
CA ALA A 36 25.80 10.51 24.61
C ALA A 36 26.18 10.49 23.11
N ALA A 37 26.52 11.64 22.52
CA ALA A 37 26.76 11.79 21.08
C ALA A 37 28.25 11.94 20.70
N ALA A 38 29.18 11.80 21.65
CA ALA A 38 30.59 12.16 21.48
C ALA A 38 31.60 11.00 21.63
N GLU A 39 31.13 9.75 21.78
CA GLU A 39 32.00 8.60 22.04
C GLU A 39 31.60 7.40 21.15
N ALA A 40 31.95 7.51 19.86
CA ALA A 40 31.80 6.45 18.87
C ALA A 40 32.87 6.62 17.76
N GLU A 41 34.15 6.42 18.11
CA GLU A 41 35.20 6.24 17.11
C GLU A 41 35.14 4.84 16.45
N PRO A 42 35.71 4.66 15.24
CA PRO A 42 35.48 3.48 14.42
C PRO A 42 36.47 2.33 14.66
N ALA A 43 35.95 1.10 14.77
CA ALA A 43 36.75 -0.12 14.75
C ALA A 43 36.66 -0.83 13.39
N GLU A 44 37.71 -0.64 12.60
CA GLU A 44 38.47 -1.65 11.83
C GLU A 44 37.73 -2.79 11.07
N ALA A 45 38.08 -2.95 9.79
CA ALA A 45 37.66 -4.07 8.93
C ALA A 45 38.77 -5.11 8.75
N PRO A 46 38.40 -6.37 8.49
CA PRO A 46 38.99 -7.13 7.38
C PRO A 46 37.87 -7.83 6.56
N ALA A 47 37.79 -7.75 5.22
CA ALA A 47 38.72 -8.11 4.13
C ALA A 47 38.25 -9.40 3.41
N SER A 48 38.18 -9.35 2.06
CA SER A 48 38.03 -10.52 1.13
C SER A 48 36.66 -11.23 1.16
N ALA A 49 36.02 -11.69 0.06
CA ALA A 49 36.21 -11.63 -1.40
C ALA A 49 34.87 -12.11 -2.06
N PRO A 50 34.75 -12.46 -3.36
CA PRO A 50 35.43 -11.99 -4.58
C PRO A 50 34.46 -11.29 -5.57
N ARG A 51 35.02 -10.61 -6.59
CA ARG A 51 34.25 -10.02 -7.71
C ARG A 51 33.72 -11.09 -8.68
N SER A 52 32.41 -11.15 -8.90
CA SER A 52 31.83 -11.76 -10.10
C SER A 52 31.72 -10.72 -11.23
N LYS A 53 32.21 -11.05 -12.43
CA LYS A 53 32.15 -10.17 -13.61
C LYS A 53 30.69 -9.87 -14.02
N PRO A 54 30.33 -8.63 -14.39
CA PRO A 54 29.23 -8.41 -15.31
C PRO A 54 29.63 -8.98 -16.68
N ARG A 55 28.71 -9.70 -17.33
CA ARG A 55 28.89 -10.18 -18.70
C ARG A 55 28.10 -9.26 -19.61
N ASP A 56 28.78 -8.50 -20.46
CA ASP A 56 28.12 -7.63 -21.45
C ASP A 56 27.23 -8.47 -22.38
N LEU A 57 25.95 -8.10 -22.47
CA LEU A 57 25.08 -8.52 -23.57
C LEU A 57 24.22 -7.33 -24.02
N ALA A 58 24.23 -7.17 -25.34
CA ALA A 58 23.82 -6.02 -26.12
C ALA A 58 22.39 -5.48 -25.89
N VAL A 59 22.25 -4.17 -26.12
CA VAL A 59 21.02 -3.39 -26.14
C VAL A 59 20.22 -3.61 -27.44
N VAL A 60 18.95 -4.05 -27.35
CA VAL A 60 17.85 -3.95 -28.36
C VAL A 60 16.49 -4.17 -27.63
N ALA A 61 15.42 -3.34 -27.74
CA ALA A 61 14.06 -3.64 -27.17
C ALA A 61 12.94 -2.63 -27.57
N GLU A 62 11.65 -3.06 -27.64
CA GLU A 62 10.43 -2.24 -27.93
C GLU A 62 9.26 -2.59 -27.02
N GLY A 63 8.25 -1.75 -27.13
CA GLY A 63 6.84 -2.09 -27.14
C GLY A 63 6.23 -2.51 -28.51
N ALA A 64 5.00 -2.13 -28.82
CA ALA A 64 4.08 -1.34 -28.01
C ALA A 64 2.71 -2.00 -27.81
N ALA A 65 2.06 -1.56 -26.72
CA ALA A 65 0.62 -1.54 -26.41
C ALA A 65 -0.33 -2.49 -27.18
N ALA A 66 -1.23 -3.22 -26.52
CA ALA A 66 -2.39 -2.63 -25.84
C ALA A 66 -3.22 -3.70 -25.07
N ALA A 67 -4.38 -3.27 -24.53
CA ALA A 67 -5.45 -4.02 -23.86
C ALA A 67 -5.40 -4.08 -22.32
N ALA A 68 -6.16 -3.18 -21.70
CA ALA A 68 -6.66 -3.29 -20.33
C ALA A 68 -8.04 -2.62 -20.28
N GLU A 69 -9.06 -3.35 -20.71
CA GLU A 69 -10.48 -3.01 -20.58
C GLU A 69 -11.18 -4.20 -19.92
N GLY A 70 -12.17 -3.96 -19.06
CA GLY A 70 -12.80 -5.02 -18.27
C GLY A 70 -13.10 -4.66 -16.81
N VAL A 71 -13.69 -3.49 -16.58
CA VAL A 71 -14.53 -3.27 -15.40
C VAL A 71 -15.96 -3.44 -15.85
N GLU A 72 -16.56 -4.61 -15.60
CA GLU A 72 -17.99 -4.76 -15.29
C GLU A 72 -18.18 -6.02 -14.45
N ALA A 73 -18.69 -5.83 -13.23
CA ALA A 73 -19.17 -6.93 -12.39
C ALA A 73 -20.70 -6.82 -12.34
N SER A 74 -21.37 -7.39 -13.34
CA SER A 74 -22.83 -7.55 -13.30
C SER A 74 -23.18 -8.84 -12.58
N SER A 75 -23.81 -8.73 -11.42
CA SER A 75 -24.55 -9.83 -10.83
C SER A 75 -25.83 -10.06 -11.61
N ASP A 76 -26.05 -11.28 -12.08
CA ASP A 76 -27.32 -11.97 -11.90
C ASP A 76 -27.14 -13.46 -12.23
N GLY A 77 -27.78 -14.32 -11.45
CA GLY A 77 -27.87 -15.74 -11.76
C GLY A 77 -29.33 -16.11 -11.95
N VAL A 78 -29.60 -17.09 -12.83
CA VAL A 78 -30.64 -18.13 -12.70
C VAL A 78 -30.75 -18.93 -14.02
N ALA A 79 -31.16 -20.20 -13.88
CA ALA A 79 -31.69 -21.11 -14.89
C ALA A 79 -30.73 -21.71 -15.95
N VAL A 80 -30.39 -22.98 -15.67
CA VAL A 80 -30.07 -24.02 -16.66
C VAL A 80 -31.20 -24.17 -17.69
N SER A 81 -30.85 -24.24 -18.98
CA SER A 81 -31.49 -25.16 -19.93
C SER A 81 -30.57 -25.42 -21.13
N GLY A 82 -30.48 -26.68 -21.56
CA GLY A 82 -29.49 -27.11 -22.56
C GLY A 82 -30.03 -27.14 -23.99
N VAL A 83 -29.15 -26.91 -24.97
CA VAL A 83 -29.36 -27.25 -26.39
C VAL A 83 -28.08 -27.90 -26.94
N ALA A 84 -28.27 -28.91 -27.79
CA ALA A 84 -27.26 -29.83 -28.30
C ALA A 84 -26.22 -29.19 -29.26
N PRO A 85 -25.03 -29.81 -29.45
CA PRO A 85 -23.99 -29.31 -30.33
C PRO A 85 -24.32 -29.54 -31.82
N LYS A 86 -24.01 -28.55 -32.67
CA LYS A 86 -24.12 -28.69 -34.13
C LYS A 86 -22.74 -28.99 -34.74
N LEU A 87 -22.58 -30.19 -35.31
CA LEU A 87 -21.47 -30.51 -36.19
C LEU A 87 -21.50 -29.60 -37.44
N VAL A 88 -20.34 -29.07 -37.83
CA VAL A 88 -20.02 -28.78 -39.24
C VAL A 88 -18.58 -29.22 -39.49
N SER A 89 -18.40 -30.04 -40.53
CA SER A 89 -17.10 -30.61 -40.94
C SER A 89 -16.25 -29.65 -41.77
N PRO A 90 -14.94 -29.93 -41.95
CA PRO A 90 -14.02 -29.04 -42.64
C PRO A 90 -13.93 -29.30 -44.16
N ALA A 91 -13.76 -28.21 -44.90
CA ALA A 91 -13.10 -28.08 -46.20
C ALA A 91 -12.64 -26.60 -46.28
N GLU A 92 -11.54 -26.19 -46.90
CA GLU A 92 -11.01 -26.62 -48.19
C GLU A 92 -9.54 -26.18 -48.35
N THR A 93 -8.80 -26.89 -49.20
CA THR A 93 -7.36 -26.69 -49.42
C THR A 93 -7.11 -25.71 -50.57
N THR A 94 -6.13 -24.80 -50.46
CA THR A 94 -5.49 -24.22 -51.66
C THR A 94 -4.06 -23.73 -51.36
N PRO A 95 -3.02 -24.25 -52.07
CA PRO A 95 -1.65 -23.73 -52.02
C PRO A 95 -1.30 -22.94 -53.29
N TYR A 96 -0.50 -21.88 -53.20
CA TYR A 96 0.19 -21.25 -54.35
C TYR A 96 1.40 -20.38 -53.88
N PRO A 97 2.33 -19.94 -54.76
CA PRO A 97 3.71 -20.41 -54.63
C PRO A 97 4.75 -19.29 -54.40
N ALA A 98 6.02 -19.71 -54.34
CA ALA A 98 7.18 -18.82 -54.21
C ALA A 98 7.46 -17.98 -55.47
N THR A 99 7.94 -16.75 -55.27
CA THR A 99 8.56 -15.92 -56.32
C THR A 99 9.91 -15.38 -55.85
N SER A 100 10.95 -15.95 -56.47
CA SER A 100 12.23 -15.38 -56.92
C SER A 100 12.90 -14.21 -56.21
N ALA A 101 14.22 -14.39 -56.03
CA ALA A 101 15.20 -13.38 -55.65
C ALA A 101 15.28 -12.19 -56.62
N ASN A 102 15.85 -11.08 -56.14
CA ASN A 102 16.51 -10.12 -57.02
C ASN A 102 17.73 -9.46 -56.34
N THR A 103 18.58 -8.84 -57.16
CA THR A 103 20.04 -8.78 -56.95
C THR A 103 20.56 -7.36 -56.60
N SER A 104 21.74 -7.29 -55.97
CA SER A 104 22.82 -6.25 -56.12
C SER A 104 22.44 -4.87 -56.72
N SER A 105 22.69 -3.70 -56.13
CA SER A 105 24.02 -3.14 -55.75
C SER A 105 23.88 -1.69 -55.18
N PRO A 106 24.91 -1.09 -54.56
CA PRO A 106 24.85 0.24 -53.93
C PRO A 106 25.25 1.42 -54.85
N PRO A 107 25.02 2.66 -54.40
CA PRO A 107 26.08 3.69 -54.50
C PRO A 107 26.26 4.56 -53.22
N PRO A 108 27.41 5.25 -53.05
CA PRO A 108 27.74 6.06 -51.89
C PRO A 108 27.44 7.56 -52.09
N SER A 109 27.37 8.35 -51.00
CA SER A 109 27.78 9.77 -50.95
C SER A 109 27.84 10.33 -49.52
N LEU A 110 28.77 11.24 -49.26
CA LEU A 110 28.97 11.90 -47.97
C LEU A 110 28.12 13.18 -47.83
N GLY A 111 27.80 13.56 -46.59
CA GLY A 111 27.26 14.89 -46.27
C GLY A 111 27.07 15.09 -44.76
N PRO A 112 27.84 15.98 -44.10
CA PRO A 112 27.72 16.19 -42.67
C PRO A 112 26.64 17.23 -42.33
N SER A 113 25.62 16.85 -41.58
CA SER A 113 24.77 17.81 -40.86
C SER A 113 24.48 17.28 -39.45
N SER A 114 25.19 17.84 -38.48
CA SER A 114 25.02 17.51 -37.06
C SER A 114 23.78 18.19 -36.48
N SER A 115 22.59 17.83 -36.97
CA SER A 115 21.37 18.05 -36.20
C SER A 115 21.37 17.07 -35.03
N ARG A 116 21.70 17.59 -33.86
CA ARG A 116 21.68 16.86 -32.58
C ARG A 116 20.23 16.62 -32.14
N SER A 117 19.51 15.82 -32.92
CA SER A 117 18.20 15.31 -32.54
C SER A 117 18.34 14.58 -31.22
N GLU A 118 17.61 15.04 -30.20
CA GLU A 118 17.40 14.27 -28.99
C GLU A 118 16.65 13.00 -29.37
N GLU A 119 17.40 11.93 -29.55
CA GLU A 119 16.90 10.62 -29.91
C GLU A 119 16.06 10.10 -28.75
N ARG A 120 14.74 10.36 -28.81
CA ARG A 120 13.76 9.62 -28.01
C ARG A 120 14.13 8.14 -28.13
N PRO A 121 14.18 7.39 -27.02
CA PRO A 121 14.40 5.96 -27.10
C PRO A 121 13.44 5.34 -28.11
N ARG A 122 14.02 4.85 -29.20
CA ARG A 122 13.48 3.71 -29.92
C ARG A 122 13.77 2.51 -29.04
N GLU A 123 12.83 2.01 -28.28
CA GLU A 123 11.76 1.24 -28.89
C GLU A 123 12.14 0.61 -30.28
N THR A 124 12.67 -0.64 -30.27
CA THR A 124 12.96 -1.50 -31.46
C THR A 124 12.45 -2.97 -31.30
N PRO A 125 11.53 -3.46 -32.19
CA PRO A 125 10.38 -4.39 -32.03
C PRO A 125 10.34 -5.52 -30.97
N ALA A 126 9.17 -5.69 -30.31
CA ALA A 126 8.91 -6.78 -29.37
C ALA A 126 8.92 -8.14 -30.09
N LYS A 127 9.71 -9.09 -29.58
CA LYS A 127 9.72 -10.47 -30.08
C LYS A 127 8.36 -11.12 -29.86
N PRO A 128 7.89 -11.99 -30.78
CA PRO A 128 6.73 -12.83 -30.51
C PRO A 128 7.04 -13.74 -29.33
N LEU A 129 6.50 -13.39 -28.16
CA LEU A 129 6.59 -14.22 -26.95
C LEU A 129 6.03 -15.60 -27.28
N LEU A 130 6.76 -16.65 -26.90
CA LEU A 130 6.19 -17.99 -26.94
C LEU A 130 4.94 -18.00 -26.06
N ALA A 131 3.89 -18.74 -26.44
CA ALA A 131 2.62 -18.72 -25.68
C ALA A 131 2.81 -19.08 -24.19
N SER A 132 3.84 -19.88 -23.86
CA SER A 132 4.28 -20.16 -22.49
C SER A 132 4.91 -18.95 -21.78
N GLU A 133 5.67 -18.10 -22.46
CA GLU A 133 6.25 -16.88 -21.89
C GLU A 133 5.19 -15.80 -21.64
N ALA A 134 4.24 -15.63 -22.56
CA ALA A 134 3.09 -14.75 -22.35
C ALA A 134 2.26 -15.19 -21.12
N LEU A 135 2.04 -16.50 -20.96
CA LEU A 135 1.32 -17.07 -19.82
C LEU A 135 2.15 -16.99 -18.51
N MET A 136 3.49 -17.00 -18.58
CA MET A 136 4.36 -16.71 -17.43
C MET A 136 4.34 -15.23 -17.02
N GLU A 137 4.32 -14.31 -17.97
CA GLU A 137 4.31 -12.87 -17.69
C GLU A 137 3.00 -12.43 -17.03
N ASP A 138 1.88 -13.03 -17.44
CA ASP A 138 0.57 -12.83 -16.81
C ASP A 138 0.51 -13.44 -15.39
N LEU A 139 1.10 -14.63 -15.18
CA LEU A 139 1.17 -15.28 -13.86
C LEU A 139 2.11 -14.60 -12.85
N ALA A 140 3.18 -13.94 -13.31
CA ALA A 140 4.16 -13.29 -12.43
C ALA A 140 4.78 -12.01 -13.05
N PRO A 141 4.03 -10.89 -13.15
CA PRO A 141 4.49 -9.68 -13.82
C PRO A 141 5.80 -9.12 -13.26
N ILE A 142 6.62 -8.49 -14.10
CA ILE A 142 7.87 -7.81 -13.69
C ILE A 142 7.57 -6.55 -12.86
N GLU A 143 6.60 -5.74 -13.32
CA GLU A 143 6.22 -4.47 -12.70
C GLU A 143 4.70 -4.44 -12.37
N PRO A 144 4.20 -5.34 -11.51
CA PRO A 144 2.76 -5.42 -11.24
C PRO A 144 2.27 -4.07 -10.71
N SER A 145 1.15 -3.60 -11.28
CA SER A 145 0.45 -2.36 -10.91
C SER A 145 1.18 -1.02 -11.15
N ARG A 146 2.23 -0.96 -12.00
CA ARG A 146 2.99 0.30 -12.25
C ARG A 146 2.12 1.52 -12.58
N GLN A 147 1.08 1.35 -13.42
CA GLN A 147 0.12 2.41 -13.75
C GLN A 147 -0.82 2.72 -12.57
N ALA A 148 -1.43 1.71 -11.94
CA ALA A 148 -2.30 1.89 -10.79
C ALA A 148 -1.58 2.60 -9.62
N ALA A 149 -0.31 2.29 -9.38
CA ALA A 149 0.49 3.01 -8.39
C ALA A 149 0.69 4.50 -8.75
N ARG A 150 0.70 4.90 -10.04
CA ARG A 150 0.70 6.33 -10.45
C ARG A 150 -0.64 6.97 -10.13
N PHE A 151 -1.72 6.32 -10.51
CA PHE A 151 -3.08 6.77 -10.19
C PHE A 151 -3.27 6.95 -8.68
N TRP A 152 -2.89 5.97 -7.86
CA TRP A 152 -2.96 6.06 -6.41
C TRP A 152 -2.08 7.16 -5.82
N CYS A 153 -0.84 7.37 -6.29
CA CYS A 153 -0.04 8.52 -5.84
C CYS A 153 -0.69 9.85 -6.20
N ALA A 154 -1.25 9.99 -7.40
CA ALA A 154 -1.95 11.20 -7.81
C ALA A 154 -3.21 11.43 -6.95
N ALA A 155 -4.03 10.40 -6.75
CA ALA A 155 -5.24 10.47 -5.92
C ALA A 155 -4.94 10.81 -4.46
N VAL A 156 -3.94 10.16 -3.84
CA VAL A 156 -3.51 10.44 -2.46
C VAL A 156 -2.89 11.83 -2.35
N GLY A 157 -2.07 12.25 -3.33
CA GLY A 157 -1.47 13.59 -3.36
C GLY A 157 -2.50 14.71 -3.49
N LEU A 158 -3.49 14.54 -4.38
CA LEU A 158 -4.63 15.44 -4.50
C LEU A 158 -5.49 15.43 -3.23
N GLY A 159 -5.70 14.26 -2.61
CA GLY A 159 -6.38 14.13 -1.32
C GLY A 159 -5.69 14.92 -0.20
N PHE A 160 -4.37 14.80 -0.04
CA PHE A 160 -3.61 15.57 0.95
C PHE A 160 -3.59 17.07 0.64
N ALA A 161 -3.54 17.48 -0.64
CA ALA A 161 -3.67 18.89 -1.02
C ALA A 161 -5.07 19.44 -0.69
N GLY A 162 -6.14 18.68 -0.97
CA GLY A 162 -7.51 19.04 -0.59
C GLY A 162 -7.69 19.16 0.92
N LEU A 163 -7.16 18.20 1.69
CA LEU A 163 -7.11 18.26 3.15
C LEU A 163 -6.31 19.45 3.68
N GLY A 164 -5.29 19.91 2.94
CA GLY A 164 -4.51 21.11 3.24
C GLY A 164 -5.26 22.43 3.00
N ALA A 165 -6.28 22.44 2.14
CA ALA A 165 -7.15 23.60 1.96
C ALA A 165 -8.15 23.78 3.11
N LEU A 166 -8.56 22.71 3.79
CA LEU A 166 -9.60 22.75 4.84
C LEU A 166 -9.24 23.64 6.06
N PRO A 167 -7.99 23.68 6.56
CA PRO A 167 -7.59 24.66 7.58
C PRO A 167 -7.64 26.12 7.10
N LEU A 168 -7.47 26.39 5.80
CA LEU A 168 -7.54 27.76 5.26
C LEU A 168 -8.98 28.28 5.20
N VAL A 169 -9.96 27.39 5.02
CA VAL A 169 -11.40 27.70 5.02
C VAL A 169 -11.99 27.64 6.45
N GLY A 170 -11.19 27.32 7.47
CA GLY A 170 -11.66 27.19 8.85
C GLY A 170 -12.49 25.93 9.12
N VAL A 171 -12.49 24.94 8.22
CA VAL A 171 -13.20 23.66 8.39
C VAL A 171 -12.44 22.74 9.36
N ARG A 172 -11.11 22.85 9.41
CA ARG A 172 -10.25 22.06 10.29
C ARG A 172 -9.36 22.96 11.17
N PRO A 173 -9.14 22.66 12.45
CA PRO A 173 -8.17 23.38 13.27
C PRO A 173 -6.72 23.20 12.77
N GLY A 174 -5.82 24.09 13.19
CA GLY A 174 -4.38 24.04 12.89
C GLY A 174 -3.86 25.13 11.93
N GLY A 175 -4.75 25.92 11.33
CA GLY A 175 -4.42 27.14 10.57
C GLY A 175 -3.43 26.93 9.41
N THR A 176 -2.65 27.97 9.11
CA THR A 176 -1.70 27.99 7.98
C THR A 176 -0.57 26.97 8.11
N GLY A 177 -0.13 26.62 9.32
CA GLY A 177 0.90 25.62 9.55
C GLY A 177 0.44 24.21 9.15
N ALA A 178 -0.75 23.79 9.59
CA ALA A 178 -1.31 22.49 9.20
C ALA A 178 -1.61 22.41 7.69
N ALA A 179 -2.06 23.52 7.10
CA ALA A 179 -2.23 23.64 5.65
C ALA A 179 -0.91 23.43 4.90
N LEU A 180 0.16 24.17 5.26
CA LEU A 180 1.46 24.10 4.60
C LEU A 180 2.06 22.68 4.61
N VAL A 181 2.02 22.00 5.76
CA VAL A 181 2.52 20.61 5.86
C VAL A 181 1.71 19.66 4.98
N SER A 182 0.39 19.84 4.89
CA SER A 182 -0.49 19.03 4.05
C SER A 182 -0.26 19.28 2.55
N PHE A 183 -0.06 20.54 2.14
CA PHE A 183 0.32 20.89 0.77
C PHE A 183 1.71 20.37 0.40
N LEU A 184 2.68 20.41 1.32
CA LEU A 184 4.02 19.85 1.11
C LEU A 184 3.93 18.34 0.82
N PHE A 185 3.25 17.57 1.66
CA PHE A 185 3.07 16.14 1.44
C PHE A 185 2.24 15.85 0.17
N GLY A 186 1.17 16.60 -0.09
CA GLY A 186 0.37 16.47 -1.31
C GLY A 186 1.18 16.72 -2.58
N GLY A 187 1.93 17.83 -2.62
CA GLY A 187 2.80 18.21 -3.73
C GLY A 187 3.94 17.21 -3.99
N VAL A 188 4.61 16.73 -2.93
CA VAL A 188 5.65 15.69 -3.05
C VAL A 188 5.05 14.37 -3.54
N THR A 189 3.87 13.98 -3.08
CA THR A 189 3.18 12.76 -3.55
C THR A 189 2.77 12.89 -5.02
N LEU A 190 2.28 14.05 -5.43
CA LEU A 190 1.91 14.34 -6.82
C LEU A 190 3.14 14.37 -7.74
N ALA A 191 4.26 14.97 -7.31
CA ALA A 191 5.53 14.88 -8.02
C ALA A 191 6.03 13.43 -8.15
N ALA A 192 5.86 12.59 -7.11
CA ALA A 192 6.16 11.16 -7.15
C ALA A 192 5.19 10.32 -8.04
N ALA A 193 4.04 10.88 -8.41
CA ALA A 193 3.13 10.31 -9.40
C ALA A 193 3.57 10.62 -10.84
N LEU A 194 4.01 11.86 -11.08
CA LEU A 194 4.41 12.37 -12.41
C LEU A 194 5.84 11.96 -12.82
N THR A 195 6.76 11.84 -11.87
CA THR A 195 8.17 11.51 -12.16
C THR A 195 8.34 10.09 -12.72
N ARG A 196 9.19 9.96 -13.75
CA ARG A 196 9.52 8.68 -14.39
C ARG A 196 10.60 7.93 -13.61
N VAL A 197 10.28 7.56 -12.37
CA VAL A 197 11.16 6.78 -11.48
C VAL A 197 11.02 5.27 -11.76
N SER A 198 12.11 4.50 -11.56
CA SER A 198 12.08 3.04 -11.66
C SER A 198 11.27 2.39 -10.51
N TYR A 199 10.65 1.24 -10.79
CA TYR A 199 9.68 0.58 -9.91
C TYR A 199 10.14 0.48 -8.44
N ARG A 200 11.36 0.01 -8.20
CA ARG A 200 11.91 -0.15 -6.84
C ARG A 200 12.09 1.17 -6.10
N HIS A 201 12.67 2.20 -6.73
CA HIS A 201 12.88 3.50 -6.10
C HIS A 201 11.53 4.17 -5.79
N ARG A 202 10.53 3.95 -6.65
CA ARG A 202 9.17 4.42 -6.46
C ARG A 202 8.46 3.73 -5.29
N GLY A 203 8.62 2.41 -5.15
CA GLY A 203 8.14 1.68 -3.98
C GLY A 203 8.74 2.18 -2.67
N VAL A 204 10.06 2.42 -2.64
CA VAL A 204 10.73 3.04 -1.48
C VAL A 204 10.19 4.45 -1.21
N ALA A 205 10.02 5.29 -2.23
CA ALA A 205 9.48 6.64 -2.07
C ALA A 205 8.04 6.63 -1.51
N MET A 206 7.17 5.76 -2.03
CA MET A 206 5.79 5.59 -1.51
C MET A 206 5.78 5.11 -0.06
N LEU A 207 6.66 4.17 0.30
CA LEU A 207 6.81 3.64 1.66
C LEU A 207 7.27 4.74 2.62
N VAL A 208 8.37 5.44 2.30
CA VAL A 208 8.91 6.50 3.15
C VAL A 208 7.92 7.66 3.29
N LEU A 209 7.29 8.08 2.19
CA LEU A 209 6.37 9.23 2.19
C LEU A 209 5.10 8.94 3.01
N GLY A 210 4.49 7.77 2.84
CA GLY A 210 3.31 7.39 3.63
C GLY A 210 3.62 7.19 5.11
N MET A 211 4.79 6.61 5.43
CA MET A 211 5.25 6.47 6.82
C MET A 211 5.51 7.84 7.46
N LEU A 212 6.16 8.78 6.75
CA LEU A 212 6.37 10.15 7.23
C LEU A 212 5.05 10.88 7.48
N VAL A 213 4.07 10.77 6.57
CA VAL A 213 2.73 11.36 6.77
C VAL A 213 2.06 10.83 8.04
N ALA A 214 2.09 9.50 8.25
CA ALA A 214 1.48 8.89 9.43
C ALA A 214 2.20 9.28 10.74
N LEU A 215 3.54 9.28 10.75
CA LEU A 215 4.35 9.66 11.91
C LEU A 215 4.19 11.15 12.26
N VAL A 216 4.12 12.04 11.27
CA VAL A 216 3.83 13.47 11.50
C VAL A 216 2.40 13.66 12.01
N GLY A 217 1.46 12.85 11.55
CA GLY A 217 0.09 12.77 12.08
C GLY A 217 0.02 12.41 13.57
N PHE A 218 0.89 11.50 14.02
CA PHE A 218 1.03 11.16 15.45
C PHE A 218 1.56 12.33 16.29
N GLY A 219 2.42 13.17 15.71
CA GLY A 219 2.86 14.43 16.32
C GLY A 219 1.80 15.54 16.31
N GLY A 220 0.56 15.26 15.89
CA GLY A 220 -0.53 16.24 15.84
C GLY A 220 -0.44 17.21 14.65
N ALA A 221 0.35 16.91 13.62
CA ALA A 221 0.60 17.79 12.49
C ALA A 221 0.25 17.15 11.12
N GLY A 222 0.10 17.98 10.09
CA GLY A 222 -0.16 17.54 8.71
C GLY A 222 -1.55 16.94 8.48
N PRO A 223 -1.75 16.21 7.35
CA PRO A 223 -3.09 15.79 6.92
C PRO A 223 -3.68 14.72 7.85
N ALA A 224 -2.82 13.97 8.55
CA ALA A 224 -3.17 12.94 9.53
C ALA A 224 -3.12 13.44 11.00
N ALA A 225 -3.13 14.76 11.24
CA ALA A 225 -3.14 15.32 12.59
C ALA A 225 -4.35 14.85 13.42
N GLY A 226 -4.08 14.43 14.67
CA GLY A 226 -5.07 14.02 15.69
C GLY A 226 -4.99 12.55 16.10
N ILE A 227 -4.32 11.72 15.30
CA ILE A 227 -4.52 10.26 15.28
C ILE A 227 -3.97 9.46 16.47
N ALA A 228 -3.02 10.02 17.21
CA ALA A 228 -2.36 9.31 18.31
C ALA A 228 -2.30 10.12 19.62
N ALA A 229 -3.15 11.15 19.76
CA ALA A 229 -3.09 12.11 20.87
C ALA A 229 -3.15 11.46 22.27
N SER A 230 -3.86 10.34 22.43
CA SER A 230 -4.04 9.63 23.71
C SER A 230 -3.25 8.33 23.88
N ALA A 231 -2.71 7.73 22.81
CA ALA A 231 -2.07 6.40 22.87
C ALA A 231 -0.99 6.19 21.78
N PRO A 232 0.22 6.76 21.92
CA PRO A 232 1.26 6.70 20.89
C PRO A 232 1.73 5.27 20.55
N LEU A 233 1.82 4.38 21.56
CA LEU A 233 2.21 2.98 21.35
C LEU A 233 1.14 2.19 20.56
N LEU A 234 -0.15 2.43 20.82
CA LEU A 234 -1.25 1.84 20.04
C LEU A 234 -1.25 2.40 18.62
N GLY A 235 -1.04 3.72 18.45
CA GLY A 235 -0.91 4.35 17.14
C GLY A 235 0.23 3.74 16.30
N PHE A 236 1.43 3.60 16.88
CA PHE A 236 2.58 3.01 16.19
C PHE A 236 2.36 1.54 15.81
N THR A 237 1.82 0.73 16.72
CA THR A 237 1.52 -0.69 16.42
C THR A 237 0.40 -0.83 15.39
N ARG A 238 -0.62 0.05 15.42
CA ARG A 238 -1.66 0.16 14.37
C ARG A 238 -1.04 0.50 13.00
N LEU A 239 -0.07 1.42 12.95
CA LEU A 239 0.66 1.76 11.71
C LEU A 239 1.45 0.56 11.16
N LEU A 240 2.14 -0.21 12.02
CA LEU A 240 2.80 -1.45 11.59
C LEU A 240 1.80 -2.49 11.04
N ALA A 241 0.67 -2.70 11.73
CA ALA A 241 -0.37 -3.62 11.26
C ALA A 241 -0.99 -3.17 9.92
N ALA A 242 -1.37 -1.89 9.82
CA ALA A 242 -2.01 -1.30 8.64
C ALA A 242 -1.07 -1.18 7.41
N THR A 243 0.24 -1.33 7.59
CA THR A 243 1.20 -1.31 6.47
C THR A 243 1.68 -2.71 6.10
N THR A 244 2.01 -3.55 7.07
CA THR A 244 2.57 -4.89 6.82
C THR A 244 1.51 -5.90 6.39
N LEU A 245 0.33 -5.94 7.01
CA LEU A 245 -0.72 -6.91 6.66
C LEU A 245 -1.24 -6.70 5.22
N PRO A 246 -1.65 -5.50 4.77
CA PRO A 246 -2.13 -5.32 3.40
C PRO A 246 -1.02 -5.55 2.37
N ALA A 247 0.23 -5.16 2.66
CA ALA A 247 1.37 -5.44 1.78
C ALA A 247 1.62 -6.95 1.60
N ALA A 248 1.56 -7.73 2.68
CA ALA A 248 1.74 -9.18 2.63
C ALA A 248 0.55 -9.90 1.96
N LEU A 249 -0.68 -9.43 2.18
CA LEU A 249 -1.88 -9.94 1.50
C LEU A 249 -1.84 -9.65 -0.01
N LEU A 250 -1.48 -8.44 -0.43
CA LEU A 250 -1.26 -8.08 -1.84
C LEU A 250 -0.13 -8.91 -2.46
N PHE A 251 0.98 -9.09 -1.73
CA PHE A 251 2.09 -9.93 -2.18
C PHE A 251 1.63 -11.38 -2.40
N ARG A 252 0.88 -11.96 -1.47
CA ARG A 252 0.37 -13.33 -1.59
C ARG A 252 -0.71 -13.48 -2.67
N ALA A 253 -1.57 -12.48 -2.86
CA ALA A 253 -2.57 -12.48 -3.93
C ALA A 253 -1.93 -12.50 -5.32
N ARG A 254 -0.76 -11.86 -5.50
CA ARG A 254 -0.01 -11.85 -6.77
C ARG A 254 0.97 -13.02 -6.91
N TYR A 255 1.70 -13.39 -5.87
CA TYR A 255 2.71 -14.46 -5.91
C TYR A 255 2.19 -15.75 -5.25
N ARG A 256 0.99 -16.20 -5.62
CA ARG A 256 0.26 -17.32 -4.99
C ARG A 256 1.02 -18.67 -4.95
N ALA A 257 1.88 -18.91 -5.94
CA ALA A 257 2.69 -20.14 -6.05
C ALA A 257 3.96 -20.10 -5.19
N TYR A 258 4.43 -18.91 -4.78
CA TYR A 258 5.67 -18.77 -4.04
C TYR A 258 5.48 -19.18 -2.57
N ALA A 259 6.07 -20.31 -2.17
CA ALA A 259 5.96 -20.84 -0.80
C ALA A 259 6.38 -19.81 0.27
N GLY A 260 7.36 -18.95 -0.04
CA GLY A 260 7.80 -17.86 0.83
C GLY A 260 6.74 -16.81 1.14
N ALA A 261 5.68 -16.68 0.33
CA ALA A 261 4.57 -15.75 0.60
C ALA A 261 3.81 -16.10 1.89
N ARG A 262 3.82 -17.38 2.31
CA ARG A 262 3.25 -17.79 3.61
C ARG A 262 4.07 -17.28 4.79
N TRP A 263 5.40 -17.32 4.67
CA TRP A 263 6.33 -16.82 5.68
C TRP A 263 6.29 -15.29 5.79
N LEU A 264 6.14 -14.57 4.67
CA LEU A 264 5.92 -13.11 4.70
C LEU A 264 4.61 -12.75 5.40
N LEU A 265 3.52 -13.47 5.13
CA LEU A 265 2.25 -13.24 5.81
C LEU A 265 2.36 -13.54 7.31
N ALA A 266 3.04 -14.63 7.70
CA ALA A 266 3.33 -14.92 9.11
C ALA A 266 4.15 -13.81 9.78
N GLY A 267 5.17 -13.29 9.10
CA GLY A 267 5.96 -12.13 9.59
C GLY A 267 5.10 -10.87 9.77
N ALA A 268 4.18 -10.58 8.84
CA ALA A 268 3.24 -9.47 8.98
C ALA A 268 2.26 -9.66 10.16
N PHE A 269 1.81 -10.90 10.42
CA PHE A 269 1.01 -11.21 11.61
C PHE A 269 1.81 -11.04 12.91
N VAL A 270 3.09 -11.43 12.95
CA VAL A 270 3.96 -11.15 14.11
C VAL A 270 4.12 -9.64 14.32
N CYS A 271 4.26 -8.86 13.25
CA CYS A 271 4.32 -7.39 13.33
C CYS A 271 2.99 -6.75 13.80
N ALA A 272 1.86 -7.39 13.51
CA ALA A 272 0.53 -6.93 13.94
C ALA A 272 0.13 -7.43 15.35
N LEU A 273 0.79 -8.46 15.88
CA LEU A 273 0.48 -9.04 17.19
C LEU A 273 0.48 -8.01 18.34
N PRO A 274 1.44 -7.07 18.46
CA PRO A 274 1.40 -6.04 19.49
C PRO A 274 0.14 -5.16 19.43
N PHE A 275 -0.36 -4.84 18.23
CA PHE A 275 -1.60 -4.08 18.05
C PHE A 275 -2.81 -4.88 18.52
N VAL A 276 -2.89 -6.18 18.16
CA VAL A 276 -3.97 -7.07 18.61
C VAL A 276 -3.97 -7.20 20.14
N VAL A 277 -2.82 -7.43 20.76
CA VAL A 277 -2.70 -7.54 22.23
C VAL A 277 -3.15 -6.25 22.92
N LEU A 278 -2.67 -5.08 22.47
CA LEU A 278 -3.09 -3.80 23.06
C LEU A 278 -4.59 -3.52 22.85
N THR A 279 -5.16 -3.92 21.71
CA THR A 279 -6.59 -3.80 21.42
C THR A 279 -7.44 -4.71 22.31
N VAL A 280 -7.00 -5.96 22.53
CA VAL A 280 -7.67 -6.91 23.45
C VAL A 280 -7.56 -6.44 24.91
N LEU A 281 -6.41 -5.91 25.33
CA LEU A 281 -6.25 -5.33 26.68
C LEU A 281 -7.17 -4.11 26.89
N ARG A 282 -7.33 -3.26 25.87
CA ARG A 282 -8.31 -2.15 25.89
C ARG A 282 -9.75 -2.68 26.01
N LEU A 283 -10.10 -3.74 25.28
CA LEU A 283 -11.41 -4.36 25.32
C LEU A 283 -11.73 -4.96 26.72
N ALA A 284 -10.72 -5.57 27.35
CA ALA A 284 -10.83 -6.15 28.69
C ALA A 284 -11.05 -5.13 29.81
N ALA A 285 -10.82 -3.83 29.56
CA ALA A 285 -11.19 -2.76 30.50
C ALA A 285 -12.71 -2.48 30.56
N LEU A 286 -13.52 -3.13 29.69
CA LEU A 286 -14.99 -3.19 29.76
C LEU A 286 -15.73 -1.84 29.81
N LEU A 287 -15.14 -0.79 29.22
CA LEU A 287 -15.83 0.49 29.05
C LEU A 287 -16.86 0.37 27.90
N PRO A 288 -18.16 0.65 28.12
CA PRO A 288 -19.22 0.51 27.12
C PRO A 288 -19.24 1.71 26.16
N GLU A 289 -18.13 1.92 25.46
CA GLU A 289 -17.89 3.09 24.61
C GLU A 289 -17.83 2.72 23.12
N LEU A 290 -17.95 3.72 22.25
CA LEU A 290 -17.79 3.58 20.78
C LEU A 290 -16.42 2.97 20.40
N ALA A 291 -15.40 3.20 21.21
CA ALA A 291 -14.07 2.57 21.13
C ALA A 291 -14.11 1.03 21.15
N THR A 292 -15.04 0.45 21.91
CA THR A 292 -15.21 -1.00 22.06
C THR A 292 -15.73 -1.61 20.76
N ALA A 293 -16.69 -0.95 20.10
CA ALA A 293 -17.14 -1.33 18.76
C ALA A 293 -16.02 -1.23 17.72
N GLY A 294 -15.23 -0.15 17.74
CA GLY A 294 -14.04 -0.01 16.90
C GLY A 294 -13.02 -1.13 17.12
N SER A 295 -12.76 -1.48 18.39
CA SER A 295 -11.83 -2.55 18.77
C SER A 295 -12.29 -3.92 18.25
N PHE A 296 -13.59 -4.21 18.30
CA PHE A 296 -14.16 -5.40 17.66
C PHE A 296 -13.97 -5.40 16.13
N VAL A 297 -14.22 -4.28 15.45
CA VAL A 297 -13.98 -4.15 14.00
C VAL A 297 -12.52 -4.45 13.67
N ALA A 298 -11.56 -3.87 14.39
CA ALA A 298 -10.14 -4.14 14.19
C ALA A 298 -9.77 -5.62 14.39
N ILE A 299 -10.25 -6.26 15.48
CA ILE A 299 -9.99 -7.68 15.76
C ILE A 299 -10.58 -8.57 14.67
N VAL A 300 -11.84 -8.37 14.29
CA VAL A 300 -12.53 -9.15 13.23
C VAL A 300 -11.81 -9.00 11.89
N VAL A 301 -11.36 -7.80 11.55
CA VAL A 301 -10.70 -7.53 10.28
C VAL A 301 -9.26 -8.08 10.24
N VAL A 302 -8.50 -8.01 11.35
CA VAL A 302 -7.20 -8.69 11.46
C VAL A 302 -7.37 -10.21 11.47
N ALA A 303 -8.43 -10.75 12.07
CA ALA A 303 -8.76 -12.18 11.97
C ALA A 303 -9.16 -12.56 10.53
N ALA A 304 -9.88 -11.71 9.80
CA ALA A 304 -10.21 -11.93 8.39
C ALA A 304 -8.96 -11.99 7.49
N ALA A 305 -7.87 -11.31 7.85
CA ALA A 305 -6.57 -11.48 7.17
C ALA A 305 -6.01 -12.91 7.26
N LEU A 306 -6.51 -13.76 8.17
CA LEU A 306 -6.17 -15.19 8.22
C LEU A 306 -6.77 -15.99 7.06
N VAL A 307 -7.81 -15.47 6.36
CA VAL A 307 -8.23 -16.00 5.05
C VAL A 307 -7.07 -15.97 4.06
N GLY A 308 -6.15 -15.01 4.23
CA GLY A 308 -4.88 -14.98 3.54
C GLY A 308 -4.08 -16.29 3.67
N PHE A 309 -4.20 -17.06 4.76
CA PHE A 309 -3.51 -18.35 4.92
C PHE A 309 -4.09 -19.52 4.13
N MET A 310 -5.30 -19.41 3.59
CA MET A 310 -5.97 -20.47 2.84
C MET A 310 -5.24 -20.78 1.50
N GLY A 311 -5.69 -21.85 0.83
CA GLY A 311 -5.05 -22.43 -0.36
C GLY A 311 -5.02 -21.50 -1.58
N SER A 312 -4.26 -21.90 -2.61
CA SER A 312 -4.10 -21.19 -3.89
C SER A 312 -5.42 -20.70 -4.50
N GLU A 313 -6.47 -21.50 -4.37
CA GLU A 313 -7.81 -21.24 -4.93
C GLU A 313 -8.49 -20.01 -4.32
N THR A 314 -8.10 -19.62 -3.10
CA THR A 314 -8.72 -18.50 -2.35
C THR A 314 -7.90 -17.20 -2.40
N THR A 315 -6.72 -17.23 -3.04
CA THR A 315 -5.75 -16.11 -2.96
C THR A 315 -6.22 -14.81 -3.61
N GLY A 316 -7.17 -14.84 -4.54
CA GLY A 316 -7.78 -13.66 -5.14
C GLY A 316 -8.46 -12.73 -4.11
N ALA A 317 -9.01 -13.30 -3.03
CA ALA A 317 -9.63 -12.54 -1.95
C ALA A 317 -8.63 -11.62 -1.21
N GLY A 318 -7.33 -11.92 -1.24
CA GLY A 318 -6.30 -11.19 -0.49
C GLY A 318 -6.26 -9.68 -0.77
N THR A 319 -6.57 -9.26 -2.00
CA THR A 319 -6.65 -7.83 -2.37
C THR A 319 -7.81 -7.13 -1.64
N TYR A 320 -9.00 -7.74 -1.63
CA TYR A 320 -10.19 -7.20 -0.97
C TYR A 320 -10.05 -7.23 0.56
N VAL A 321 -9.49 -8.31 1.11
CA VAL A 321 -9.18 -8.42 2.54
C VAL A 321 -8.13 -7.39 2.95
N GLY A 322 -7.10 -7.14 2.12
CA GLY A 322 -6.10 -6.09 2.37
C GLY A 322 -6.71 -4.68 2.40
N LEU A 323 -7.65 -4.38 1.50
CA LEU A 323 -8.43 -3.14 1.54
C LEU A 323 -9.34 -3.09 2.79
N GLY A 324 -9.96 -4.21 3.15
CA GLY A 324 -10.73 -4.37 4.38
C GLY A 324 -9.89 -4.07 5.63
N VAL A 325 -8.63 -4.52 5.67
CA VAL A 325 -7.67 -4.22 6.76
C VAL A 325 -7.36 -2.73 6.83
N LEU A 326 -7.08 -2.07 5.71
CA LEU A 326 -6.86 -0.62 5.69
C LEU A 326 -8.08 0.14 6.21
N CYS A 327 -9.26 -0.11 5.64
CA CYS A 327 -10.49 0.57 6.02
C CYS A 327 -10.91 0.25 7.47
N GLY A 328 -10.83 -1.00 7.91
CA GLY A 328 -11.23 -1.43 9.25
C GLY A 328 -10.36 -0.82 10.36
N LEU A 329 -9.05 -0.73 10.15
CA LEU A 329 -8.13 -0.05 11.08
C LEU A 329 -8.30 1.48 11.06
N GLY A 330 -8.71 2.06 9.93
CA GLY A 330 -9.14 3.45 9.85
C GLY A 330 -10.46 3.72 10.61
N THR A 331 -11.43 2.81 10.50
CA THR A 331 -12.71 2.88 11.22
C THR A 331 -12.51 2.71 12.73
N GLU A 332 -11.67 1.77 13.18
CA GLU A 332 -11.34 1.64 14.61
C GLU A 332 -10.70 2.91 15.15
N LEU A 333 -9.73 3.47 14.42
CA LEU A 333 -9.12 4.75 14.75
C LEU A 333 -10.16 5.89 14.86
N ALA A 334 -11.07 6.02 13.90
CA ALA A 334 -12.13 7.03 13.94
C ALA A 334 -13.06 6.83 15.15
N MET A 335 -13.52 5.59 15.39
CA MET A 335 -14.39 5.25 16.53
C MET A 335 -13.69 5.45 17.88
N ALA A 336 -12.40 5.16 17.96
CA ALA A 336 -11.57 5.37 19.13
C ALA A 336 -11.37 6.87 19.44
N ASP A 337 -11.23 7.70 18.42
CA ASP A 337 -11.08 9.15 18.61
C ASP A 337 -12.43 9.82 18.93
N LEU A 338 -13.50 9.46 18.22
CA LEU A 338 -14.88 9.90 18.49
C LEU A 338 -15.41 9.50 19.88
N SER A 339 -14.80 8.52 20.55
CA SER A 339 -15.18 8.13 21.91
C SER A 339 -14.70 9.09 23.01
N HIS A 340 -13.75 9.99 22.72
CA HIS A 340 -13.23 10.89 23.75
C HIS A 340 -14.29 11.92 24.20
N PRO A 341 -14.38 12.22 25.51
CA PRO A 341 -15.24 13.28 26.01
C PRO A 341 -14.97 14.62 25.30
N GLY A 342 -16.00 15.19 24.72
CA GLY A 342 -15.90 16.44 23.96
C GLY A 342 -15.65 16.29 22.45
N ALA A 343 -15.49 15.08 21.90
CA ALA A 343 -15.36 14.87 20.45
C ALA A 343 -16.54 15.47 19.64
N PHE A 344 -17.74 15.52 20.24
CA PHE A 344 -18.95 16.13 19.67
C PHE A 344 -19.28 17.53 20.25
N ALA A 345 -18.38 18.15 21.02
CA ALA A 345 -18.61 19.50 21.56
C ALA A 345 -18.67 20.59 20.47
N THR A 346 -18.11 20.30 19.28
CA THR A 346 -18.24 21.12 18.08
C THR A 346 -18.48 20.24 16.85
N TRP A 347 -19.15 20.77 15.82
CA TRP A 347 -19.31 20.08 14.52
C TRP A 347 -17.98 19.83 13.78
N GLN A 348 -16.93 20.61 14.11
CA GLN A 348 -15.59 20.45 13.58
C GLN A 348 -14.87 19.21 14.14
N GLY A 349 -15.22 18.77 15.35
CA GLY A 349 -14.66 17.57 15.99
C GLY A 349 -14.79 16.32 15.11
N PRO A 350 -16.01 15.78 14.90
CA PRO A 350 -16.17 14.52 14.19
C PRO A 350 -15.75 14.58 12.72
N THR A 351 -15.92 15.74 12.06
CA THR A 351 -15.44 15.94 10.69
C THR A 351 -13.92 15.91 10.63
N SER A 352 -13.20 16.56 11.56
CA SER A 352 -11.75 16.48 11.62
C SER A 352 -11.22 15.07 11.91
N THR A 353 -11.87 14.31 12.81
CA THR A 353 -11.56 12.92 13.11
C THR A 353 -11.72 12.01 11.88
N ILE A 354 -12.85 12.11 11.17
CA ILE A 354 -13.10 11.31 9.95
C ILE A 354 -12.06 11.64 8.88
N LEU A 355 -11.75 12.92 8.66
CA LEU A 355 -10.76 13.35 7.67
C LEU A 355 -9.34 12.90 8.05
N ALA A 356 -8.99 12.89 9.34
CA ALA A 356 -7.73 12.35 9.82
C ALA A 356 -7.65 10.83 9.60
N ALA A 357 -8.71 10.08 9.90
CA ALA A 357 -8.78 8.65 9.64
C ALA A 357 -8.68 8.32 8.14
N VAL A 358 -9.33 9.08 7.26
CA VAL A 358 -9.18 8.95 5.80
C VAL A 358 -7.73 9.24 5.37
N ALA A 359 -7.09 10.28 5.94
CA ALA A 359 -5.68 10.57 5.68
C ALA A 359 -4.75 9.45 6.16
N PHE A 360 -5.05 8.79 7.28
CA PHE A 360 -4.33 7.62 7.75
C PHE A 360 -4.45 6.46 6.78
N VAL A 361 -5.68 6.10 6.37
CA VAL A 361 -5.93 5.03 5.39
C VAL A 361 -5.20 5.31 4.07
N ALA A 362 -5.19 6.55 3.61
CA ALA A 362 -4.43 6.97 2.43
C ALA A 362 -2.91 6.82 2.63
N ALA A 363 -2.37 7.26 3.76
CA ALA A 363 -0.93 7.18 4.08
C ALA A 363 -0.45 5.74 4.30
N THR A 364 -1.21 4.91 5.01
CA THR A 364 -0.89 3.50 5.25
C THR A 364 -1.12 2.66 4.00
N GLY A 365 -2.13 2.96 3.19
CA GLY A 365 -2.33 2.34 1.86
C GLY A 365 -1.19 2.66 0.88
N LEU A 366 -0.74 3.91 0.83
CA LEU A 366 0.45 4.31 0.07
C LEU A 366 1.69 3.55 0.56
N SER A 367 1.85 3.43 1.87
CA SER A 367 2.96 2.70 2.49
C SER A 367 2.92 1.21 2.20
N ALA A 368 1.75 0.57 2.31
CA ALA A 368 1.55 -0.84 2.02
C ALA A 368 1.82 -1.17 0.55
N MET A 369 1.39 -0.33 -0.39
CA MET A 369 1.77 -0.45 -1.79
C MET A 369 3.28 -0.27 -2.00
N GLY A 370 3.91 0.68 -1.32
CA GLY A 370 5.36 0.87 -1.37
C GLY A 370 6.12 -0.36 -0.88
N LEU A 371 5.73 -0.92 0.26
CA LEU A 371 6.28 -2.14 0.82
C LEU A 371 6.05 -3.35 -0.11
N PHE A 372 4.85 -3.50 -0.68
CA PHE A 372 4.57 -4.52 -1.70
C PHE A 372 5.51 -4.40 -2.92
N GLN A 373 5.71 -3.19 -3.47
CA GLN A 373 6.63 -2.97 -4.59
C GLN A 373 8.09 -3.29 -4.22
N VAL A 374 8.52 -2.96 -3.00
CA VAL A 374 9.86 -3.32 -2.50
C VAL A 374 10.01 -4.83 -2.39
N LEU A 375 9.05 -5.53 -1.77
CA LEU A 375 9.05 -7.00 -1.65
C LEU A 375 9.03 -7.68 -3.03
N ALA A 376 8.15 -7.24 -3.93
CA ALA A 376 8.09 -7.71 -5.32
C ALA A 376 9.43 -7.52 -6.03
N SER A 377 10.05 -6.34 -5.93
CA SER A 377 11.35 -6.06 -6.57
C SER A 377 12.52 -6.89 -6.02
N ARG A 378 12.39 -7.45 -4.81
CA ARG A 378 13.41 -8.30 -4.18
C ARG A 378 13.19 -9.78 -4.41
N LEU A 379 11.93 -10.24 -4.40
CA LEU A 379 11.58 -11.66 -4.37
C LEU A 379 11.04 -12.21 -5.70
N SER A 380 10.70 -11.34 -6.67
CA SER A 380 10.26 -11.76 -8.02
C SER A 380 11.26 -12.67 -8.73
N GLY A 381 12.57 -12.47 -8.53
CA GLY A 381 13.61 -13.33 -9.07
C GLY A 381 13.51 -14.78 -8.57
N ASP A 382 13.30 -14.96 -7.27
CA ASP A 382 13.15 -16.29 -6.67
C ASP A 382 11.76 -16.89 -6.94
N ALA A 383 10.70 -16.07 -6.91
CA ALA A 383 9.34 -16.48 -7.25
C ALA A 383 9.21 -16.99 -8.70
N ARG A 384 10.06 -16.51 -9.62
CA ARG A 384 10.14 -16.99 -11.01
C ARG A 384 10.96 -18.27 -11.20
N ARG A 385 11.88 -18.56 -10.27
CA ARG A 385 12.69 -19.80 -10.27
C ARG A 385 11.91 -20.99 -9.73
N ILE A 386 10.94 -20.74 -8.86
CA ILE A 386 10.10 -21.77 -8.25
C ILE A 386 9.01 -22.18 -9.24
N ASP A 387 9.45 -23.08 -10.13
CA ASP A 387 8.71 -24.24 -10.58
C ASP A 387 7.49 -24.05 -11.49
N ILE A 388 7.80 -23.82 -12.76
CA ILE A 388 6.98 -24.28 -13.90
C ILE A 388 7.27 -25.76 -14.21
N HIS A 389 8.38 -26.30 -13.68
CA HIS A 389 8.83 -27.68 -13.85
C HIS A 389 8.68 -28.53 -12.58
N ALA A 390 8.06 -28.03 -11.51
CA ALA A 390 7.54 -28.91 -10.47
C ALA A 390 6.54 -29.83 -11.16
N ALA A 391 6.89 -31.12 -11.24
CA ALA A 391 5.91 -32.14 -11.50
C ALA A 391 4.81 -31.95 -10.44
N VAL A 392 3.65 -31.44 -10.85
CA VAL A 392 2.45 -31.41 -10.01
C VAL A 392 2.31 -32.83 -9.48
N PRO A 393 2.50 -33.08 -8.18
CA PRO A 393 2.72 -34.43 -7.68
C PRO A 393 1.49 -35.25 -8.06
N GLU A 394 1.68 -36.17 -9.00
CA GLU A 394 0.59 -36.69 -9.82
C GLU A 394 -0.41 -37.37 -8.89
N LYS A 395 -1.55 -36.70 -8.68
CA LYS A 395 -2.44 -36.94 -7.53
C LYS A 395 -2.76 -38.43 -7.49
N PRO A 396 -2.24 -39.19 -6.51
CA PRO A 396 -1.83 -40.58 -6.69
C PRO A 396 -2.96 -41.34 -7.33
N ARG A 397 -2.79 -41.63 -8.63
CA ARG A 397 -3.88 -41.90 -9.57
C ARG A 397 -4.74 -43.00 -8.97
N ARG A 398 -5.87 -42.62 -8.35
CA ARG A 398 -6.66 -43.48 -7.45
C ARG A 398 -6.90 -44.76 -8.24
N LYS A 399 -6.19 -45.84 -7.89
CA LYS A 399 -6.11 -47.05 -8.72
C LYS A 399 -7.52 -47.35 -9.15
N GLN A 400 -7.80 -47.27 -10.47
CA GLN A 400 -9.15 -47.45 -10.97
C GLN A 400 -9.61 -48.79 -10.43
N GLN A 401 -10.49 -48.72 -9.44
CA GLN A 401 -10.93 -49.90 -8.72
C GLN A 401 -11.68 -50.68 -9.79
N PRO A 402 -11.17 -51.87 -10.19
CA PRO A 402 -11.69 -52.56 -11.35
C PRO A 402 -13.21 -52.71 -11.13
N PRO A 403 -14.04 -52.38 -12.14
CA PRO A 403 -15.48 -52.33 -11.95
C PRO A 403 -15.92 -53.67 -11.37
N THR A 404 -16.37 -53.65 -10.12
CA THR A 404 -16.83 -54.84 -9.41
C THR A 404 -18.05 -55.34 -10.16
N ALA A 405 -17.90 -56.45 -10.89
CA ALA A 405 -18.85 -56.97 -11.86
C ALA A 405 -20.08 -57.63 -11.19
N SER A 406 -20.55 -57.06 -10.09
CA SER A 406 -21.50 -57.64 -9.15
C SER A 406 -22.66 -56.68 -8.89
N ASP A 407 -23.41 -56.35 -9.95
CA ASP A 407 -24.74 -55.68 -9.88
C ASP A 407 -25.63 -56.08 -11.08
N TRP A 408 -25.51 -57.33 -11.53
CA TRP A 408 -26.45 -57.99 -12.47
C TRP A 408 -27.24 -59.11 -11.79
N SER A 409 -27.42 -59.01 -10.46
CA SER A 409 -28.05 -60.03 -9.61
C SER A 409 -29.19 -59.43 -8.76
N SER A 410 -30.06 -58.64 -9.39
CA SER A 410 -31.44 -58.49 -8.92
C SER A 410 -32.31 -59.49 -9.68
N SER A 411 -32.46 -60.67 -9.08
CA SER A 411 -33.43 -61.68 -9.49
C SER A 411 -34.87 -61.23 -9.20
N ASP A 412 -35.80 -61.83 -9.95
CA ASP A 412 -37.25 -61.93 -9.72
C ASP A 412 -38.13 -60.67 -9.93
#